data_AF-A0AAV1UIF6-F1
#
_entry.id   AF-A0AAV1UIF6-F1
#
_cell.length_a   1.000
_cell.length_b   1.000
_cell.length_c   1.000
_cell.angle_alpha   90.00
_cell.angle_beta   90.00
_cell.angle_gamma   90.00
#
_symmetry.space_group_name_H-M   'P 1'
#
loop_
_entity.id
_entity.type
_entity.pdbx_description
1 polymer ?
#
loop_
_entity_poly.entity_id
_entity_poly.type
_entity_poly.pdbx_seq_one_letter_code
_entity_poly.pdbx_strand_id
1 'polypeptide(L)'
;MFGQRHLWTYVVVWINNPAVENPKILAVSLGDGLRARRTRKIPSDDELEDEVGIKVKHLWDGVHNGQMLEFTTEDGKEQDPVTWDQLSANARQAFNEVRWGKQKMPLNDDEFRNNLELAWPTEQQKK
;
A
#
# COMPACT_ATOMS: atom_id res chain seq x y z
N MET A 1 12.77 -5.52 -24.42
CA MET A 1 12.10 -6.36 -23.42
C MET A 1 11.55 -5.42 -22.36
N PHE A 2 10.23 -5.30 -22.24
CA PHE A 2 9.58 -4.45 -21.25
C PHE A 2 9.37 -5.26 -19.97
N GLY A 3 9.65 -4.67 -18.82
CA GLY A 3 9.62 -5.33 -17.52
C GLY A 3 10.86 -5.01 -16.67
N GLN A 4 10.70 -5.10 -15.36
CA GLN A 4 11.76 -4.82 -14.40
C GLN A 4 11.88 -5.99 -13.41
N ARG A 5 13.12 -6.35 -13.04
CA ARG A 5 13.37 -7.24 -11.91
C ARG A 5 13.07 -6.49 -10.60
N HIS A 6 12.27 -7.14 -9.75
CA HIS A 6 11.68 -6.65 -8.50
C HIS A 6 10.52 -5.67 -8.72
N LEU A 7 9.52 -5.82 -7.87
CA LEU A 7 8.36 -4.93 -7.74
C LEU A 7 8.03 -4.86 -6.25
N TRP A 8 7.77 -3.65 -5.78
CA TRP A 8 7.12 -3.43 -4.51
C TRP A 8 5.79 -2.73 -4.76
N THR A 9 4.74 -3.15 -4.06
CA THR A 9 3.46 -2.44 -4.00
C THR A 9 3.08 -2.27 -2.54
N TYR A 10 2.24 -1.28 -2.24
CA TYR A 10 1.82 -1.01 -0.87
C TYR A 10 0.44 -0.40 -0.83
N VAL A 11 -0.21 -0.53 0.33
CA VAL A 11 -1.48 0.11 0.66
C VAL A 11 -1.28 0.90 1.94
N VAL A 12 -1.76 2.14 1.97
CA VAL A 12 -1.80 2.97 3.19
C VAL A 12 -3.26 3.13 3.60
N VAL A 13 -3.59 2.66 4.80
CA VAL A 13 -4.92 2.80 5.41
C VAL A 13 -4.84 3.88 6.48
N TRP A 14 -5.57 4.97 6.27
CA TRP A 14 -5.69 6.07 7.22
C TRP A 14 -6.92 5.83 8.10
N ILE A 15 -6.72 5.75 9.41
CA ILE A 15 -7.79 5.58 10.39
C ILE A 15 -7.88 6.77 11.33
N ASN A 16 -9.03 6.97 11.95
CA ASN A 16 -9.25 8.07 12.90
C ASN A 16 -8.42 7.91 14.19
N ASN A 17 -8.39 6.71 14.77
CA ASN A 17 -7.72 6.44 16.03
C ASN A 17 -7.46 4.94 16.18
N PRO A 18 -6.20 4.48 16.31
CA PRO A 18 -5.90 3.07 16.56
C PRO A 18 -6.30 2.58 17.97
N ALA A 19 -6.60 3.48 18.92
CA ALA A 19 -6.88 3.13 20.31
C ALA A 19 -8.36 2.81 20.61
N VAL A 20 -9.26 2.91 19.61
CA VAL A 20 -10.68 2.55 19.77
C VAL A 20 -10.92 1.11 19.28
N GLU A 21 -11.95 0.46 19.81
CA GLU A 21 -12.31 -0.92 19.47
C GLU A 21 -12.61 -1.11 17.98
N ASN A 22 -13.33 -0.16 17.37
CA ASN A 22 -13.69 -0.18 15.95
C ASN A 22 -13.23 1.13 15.27
N PRO A 23 -11.96 1.21 14.81
CA PRO A 23 -11.45 2.38 14.11
C PRO A 23 -12.19 2.61 12.79
N LYS A 24 -12.48 3.88 12.48
CA LYS A 24 -13.08 4.27 11.20
C LYS A 24 -11.98 4.50 10.17
N ILE A 25 -12.10 3.86 9.01
CA ILE A 25 -11.28 4.15 7.83
C ILE A 25 -11.65 5.53 7.28
N LEU A 26 -10.67 6.42 7.23
CA LEU A 26 -10.80 7.78 6.71
C LEU A 26 -10.42 7.88 5.23
N ALA A 27 -9.48 7.04 4.79
CA ALA A 27 -9.07 6.92 3.40
C ALA A 27 -8.14 5.71 3.22
N VAL A 28 -8.09 5.20 2.00
CA VAL A 28 -7.10 4.20 1.58
C VAL A 28 -6.39 4.71 0.33
N SER A 29 -5.07 4.50 0.29
CA SER A 29 -4.20 4.87 -0.81
C SER A 29 -3.43 3.68 -1.33
N LEU A 30 -3.39 3.52 -2.65
CA LEU A 30 -2.65 2.44 -3.30
C LEU A 30 -1.34 2.98 -3.90
N GLY A 31 -0.26 2.24 -3.73
CA GLY A 31 1.08 2.64 -4.15
C GLY A 31 1.81 1.52 -4.91
N ASP A 32 2.66 1.94 -5.84
CA ASP A 32 3.66 1.08 -6.48
C ASP A 32 5.07 1.66 -6.21
N GLY A 33 6.10 0.82 -6.21
CA GLY A 33 7.46 1.18 -5.81
C GLY A 33 8.20 2.09 -6.81
N LEU A 34 7.48 2.73 -7.74
CA LEU A 34 7.98 3.83 -8.56
C LEU A 34 7.29 5.16 -8.21
N ARG A 35 6.00 5.16 -7.82
CA ARG A 35 5.22 6.35 -7.43
C ARG A 35 4.04 5.97 -6.54
N ALA A 36 3.65 6.84 -5.61
CA ALA A 36 2.29 6.80 -5.06
C ALA A 36 1.29 7.13 -6.19
N ARG A 37 0.66 6.11 -6.78
CA ARG A 37 -0.40 6.31 -7.76
C ARG A 37 -1.71 6.59 -7.05
N ARG A 38 -1.96 7.89 -6.87
CA ARG A 38 -3.19 8.72 -6.90
C ARG A 38 -4.61 8.14 -6.66
N THR A 39 -4.83 6.84 -6.51
CA THR A 39 -6.12 6.30 -6.11
C THR A 39 -6.22 6.41 -4.60
N ARG A 40 -6.80 7.53 -4.17
CA ARG A 40 -7.10 7.81 -2.77
C ARG A 40 -8.59 8.05 -2.64
N LYS A 41 -9.25 7.22 -1.85
CA LYS A 41 -10.68 7.35 -1.57
C LYS A 41 -11.02 6.65 -0.26
N ILE A 42 -12.23 6.91 0.21
CA ILE A 42 -12.90 6.00 1.12
C ILE A 42 -13.40 4.82 0.27
N PRO A 43 -13.01 3.57 0.60
CA PRO A 43 -13.55 2.38 -0.07
C PRO A 43 -15.08 2.34 0.05
N SER A 44 -15.77 1.82 -0.95
CA SER A 44 -17.19 1.49 -0.80
C SER A 44 -17.37 0.21 0.01
N ASP A 45 -18.56 -0.03 0.55
CA ASP A 45 -18.87 -1.24 1.32
C ASP A 45 -18.56 -2.52 0.54
N ASP A 46 -18.82 -2.55 -0.77
CA ASP A 46 -18.51 -3.70 -1.65
C ASP A 46 -16.99 -3.93 -1.86
N GLU A 47 -16.14 -2.96 -1.51
CA GLU A 47 -14.68 -3.05 -1.56
C GLU A 47 -14.07 -3.40 -0.19
N LEU A 48 -14.92 -3.63 0.81
CA LEU A 48 -14.56 -4.07 2.15
C LEU A 48 -14.97 -5.54 2.34
N GLU A 49 -14.08 -6.31 2.96
CA GLU A 49 -14.38 -7.60 3.58
C GLU A 49 -14.56 -7.36 5.07
N ASP A 50 -15.65 -7.83 5.67
CA ASP A 50 -15.95 -7.70 7.09
C ASP A 50 -15.74 -6.26 7.65
N GLU A 51 -16.14 -5.24 6.88
CA GLU A 51 -16.04 -3.80 7.20
C GLU A 51 -14.62 -3.22 7.32
N VAL A 52 -13.56 -4.04 7.33
CA VAL A 52 -12.17 -3.58 7.59
C VAL A 52 -11.12 -4.11 6.61
N GLY A 53 -11.35 -5.24 5.96
CA GLY A 53 -10.45 -5.85 5.00
C GLY A 53 -10.54 -5.15 3.63
N ILE A 54 -9.48 -4.48 3.19
CA ILE A 54 -9.52 -3.80 1.88
C ILE A 54 -9.30 -4.80 0.75
N LYS A 55 -10.26 -4.88 -0.18
CA LYS A 55 -10.14 -5.68 -1.40
C LYS A 55 -9.31 -4.93 -2.45
N VAL A 56 -8.16 -5.51 -2.81
CA VAL A 56 -7.27 -5.00 -3.86
C VAL A 56 -6.94 -6.08 -4.89
N LYS A 57 -6.84 -5.67 -6.15
CA LYS A 57 -6.35 -6.50 -7.25
C LYS A 57 -5.00 -5.99 -7.76
N HIS A 58 -4.10 -6.92 -8.07
CA HIS A 58 -2.81 -6.63 -8.69
C HIS A 58 -2.88 -6.95 -10.18
N LEU A 59 -2.56 -5.96 -11.03
CA LEU A 59 -2.75 -6.07 -12.47
C LEU A 59 -1.69 -5.32 -13.28
N TRP A 60 -1.65 -5.66 -14.56
CA TRP A 60 -0.84 -4.96 -15.55
C TRP A 60 -1.55 -3.72 -16.09
N ASP A 61 -0.92 -2.56 -15.90
CA ASP A 61 -1.28 -1.29 -16.51
C ASP A 61 -0.64 -1.17 -17.90
N GLY A 62 -1.44 -1.44 -18.93
CA GLY A 62 -1.00 -1.30 -20.33
C GLY A 62 -0.71 0.15 -20.76
N VAL A 63 -1.28 1.15 -20.08
CA VAL A 63 -1.09 2.58 -20.41
C VAL A 63 0.28 3.04 -19.95
N HIS A 64 0.69 2.63 -18.76
CA HIS A 64 1.98 3.03 -18.17
C HIS A 64 3.03 1.92 -18.19
N ASN A 65 2.73 0.79 -18.85
CA ASN A 65 3.64 -0.33 -19.08
C ASN A 65 4.28 -0.85 -17.77
N GLY A 66 3.44 -1.13 -16.78
CA GLY A 66 3.87 -1.51 -15.43
C GLY A 66 2.82 -2.28 -14.65
N GLN A 67 3.17 -2.72 -13.44
CA GLN A 67 2.24 -3.38 -12.52
C GLN A 67 1.65 -2.35 -11.56
N MET A 68 0.39 -2.51 -11.17
CA MET A 68 -0.30 -1.61 -10.24
C MET A 68 -1.30 -2.34 -9.35
N LEU A 69 -1.76 -1.64 -8.30
CA LEU A 69 -2.90 -2.02 -7.47
C LEU A 69 -4.13 -1.19 -7.83
N GLU A 70 -5.29 -1.83 -7.81
CA GLU A 70 -6.60 -1.17 -7.88
C GLU A 70 -7.52 -1.74 -6.81
N PHE A 71 -8.50 -0.94 -6.38
CA PHE A 71 -9.62 -1.47 -5.60
C PHE A 71 -10.43 -2.45 -6.47
N THR A 72 -11.07 -3.41 -5.81
CA THR A 72 -11.90 -4.41 -6.46
C THR A 72 -13.06 -4.79 -5.56
N THR A 73 -14.13 -5.32 -6.14
CA THR A 73 -15.24 -5.97 -5.42
C THR A 73 -15.11 -7.50 -5.47
N GLU A 74 -14.07 -8.01 -6.14
CA GLU A 74 -13.79 -9.45 -6.22
C GLU A 74 -13.11 -9.93 -4.93
N ASP A 75 -13.49 -11.12 -4.48
CA ASP A 75 -12.87 -11.73 -3.31
C ASP A 75 -11.41 -12.11 -3.58
N GLY A 76 -10.57 -11.79 -2.60
CA GLY A 76 -9.13 -12.00 -2.67
C GLY A 76 -8.66 -13.17 -1.83
N LYS A 77 -7.39 -13.09 -1.44
CA LYS A 77 -6.80 -13.93 -0.42
C LYS A 77 -6.06 -13.05 0.56
N GLU A 78 -6.04 -13.46 1.82
CA GLU A 78 -5.21 -12.84 2.85
C GLU A 78 -3.79 -13.42 2.81
N GLN A 79 -2.85 -12.70 3.44
CA GLN A 79 -1.47 -13.15 3.62
C GLN A 79 -1.14 -13.00 5.11
N ASP A 80 -0.28 -13.88 5.63
CA ASP A 80 0.20 -13.78 7.00
C ASP A 80 0.98 -12.47 7.19
N PRO A 81 0.49 -11.53 8.03
CA PRO A 81 1.16 -10.25 8.20
C PRO A 81 2.41 -10.40 9.06
N VAL A 82 3.49 -9.76 8.64
CA VAL A 82 4.66 -9.49 9.47
C VAL A 82 4.87 -7.98 9.56
N THR A 83 4.92 -7.43 10.76
CA THR A 83 5.16 -6.00 10.96
C THR A 83 6.65 -5.69 10.91
N TRP A 84 6.99 -4.44 10.61
CA TRP A 84 8.38 -3.98 10.58
C TRP A 84 9.11 -4.23 11.90
N ASP A 85 8.41 -4.04 13.03
CA ASP A 85 8.95 -4.25 14.38
C ASP A 85 9.13 -5.74 14.73
N GLN A 86 8.33 -6.63 14.13
CA GLN A 86 8.47 -8.08 14.29
C GLN A 86 9.67 -8.67 13.52
N LEU A 87 10.20 -7.97 12.52
CA LEU A 87 11.38 -8.42 11.79
C LEU A 87 12.63 -8.50 12.69
N SER A 88 13.58 -9.35 12.32
CA SER A 88 14.91 -9.31 12.95
C SER A 88 15.67 -8.05 12.54
N ALA A 89 16.68 -7.65 13.33
CA ALA A 89 17.55 -6.53 12.97
C ALA A 89 18.21 -6.73 11.60
N ASN A 90 18.66 -7.95 11.28
CA ASN A 90 19.26 -8.27 9.99
C ASN A 90 18.25 -8.14 8.83
N ALA A 91 16.99 -8.51 9.04
CA ALA A 91 15.96 -8.37 8.01
C ALA A 91 15.63 -6.91 7.73
N ARG A 92 15.47 -6.08 8.79
CA ARG A 92 15.30 -4.63 8.63
C ARG A 92 16.49 -3.99 7.90
N GLN A 93 17.72 -4.34 8.30
CA GLN A 93 18.93 -3.87 7.63
C GLN A 93 18.94 -4.26 6.15
N ALA A 94 18.61 -5.51 5.81
CA ALA A 94 18.54 -5.96 4.42
C ALA A 94 17.48 -5.17 3.62
N PHE A 95 16.29 -4.92 4.17
CA PHE A 95 15.28 -4.13 3.48
C PHE A 95 15.66 -2.65 3.29
N ASN A 96 16.48 -2.10 4.17
CA ASN A 96 17.07 -0.77 4.03
C ASN A 96 18.19 -0.72 2.98
N GLU A 97 19.09 -1.71 2.94
CA GLU A 97 20.34 -1.62 2.19
C GLU A 97 20.33 -2.31 0.81
N VAL A 98 19.47 -3.32 0.61
CA VAL A 98 19.44 -4.09 -0.65
C VAL A 98 19.02 -3.21 -1.82
N ARG A 99 19.73 -3.36 -2.94
CA ARG A 99 19.41 -2.68 -4.20
C ARG A 99 18.33 -3.44 -4.97
N TRP A 100 17.08 -2.97 -4.88
CA TRP A 100 15.92 -3.51 -5.60
C TRP A 100 15.79 -3.00 -7.05
N GLY A 101 16.91 -2.65 -7.69
CA GLY A 101 16.91 -2.03 -9.02
C GLY A 101 16.36 -0.60 -8.98
N LYS A 102 15.32 -0.32 -9.77
CA LYS A 102 14.60 0.99 -9.73
C LYS A 102 13.54 1.07 -8.64
N GLN A 103 13.23 -0.04 -7.97
CA GLN A 103 12.29 -0.05 -6.85
C GLN A 103 13.02 0.30 -5.55
N LYS A 104 12.24 0.69 -4.54
CA LYS A 104 12.68 0.72 -3.14
C LYS A 104 11.63 0.02 -2.27
N MET A 105 12.06 -0.56 -1.16
CA MET A 105 11.15 -1.22 -0.23
C MET A 105 10.30 -0.16 0.49
N PRO A 106 8.96 -0.21 0.45
CA PRO A 106 8.11 0.92 0.83
C PRO A 106 8.15 1.31 2.31
N LEU A 107 8.51 0.37 3.18
CA LEU A 107 8.61 0.56 4.64
C LEU A 107 10.05 0.80 5.11
N ASN A 108 11.01 0.90 4.19
CA ASN A 108 12.38 1.20 4.57
C ASN A 108 12.47 2.62 5.17
N ASP A 109 13.53 2.87 5.92
CA ASP A 109 13.63 4.08 6.76
C ASP A 109 13.66 5.38 5.93
N ASP A 110 14.19 5.32 4.71
CA ASP A 110 14.28 6.46 3.79
C ASP A 110 12.96 6.78 3.07
N GLU A 111 12.14 5.76 2.81
CA GLU A 111 10.93 5.88 1.97
C GLU A 111 9.65 5.96 2.78
N PHE A 112 9.60 5.39 3.98
CA PHE A 112 8.35 5.25 4.74
C PHE A 112 7.64 6.60 4.92
N ARG A 113 8.33 7.63 5.40
CA ARG A 113 7.74 8.98 5.57
C ARG A 113 7.32 9.62 4.25
N ASN A 114 8.16 9.52 3.22
CA ASN A 114 7.85 10.07 1.89
C ASN A 114 6.61 9.41 1.30
N ASN A 115 6.48 8.09 1.46
CA ASN A 115 5.30 7.33 1.02
C ASN A 115 4.05 7.76 1.78
N LEU A 116 4.13 7.98 3.09
CA LEU A 116 3.01 8.50 3.88
C LEU A 116 2.58 9.90 3.42
N GLU A 117 3.52 10.81 3.18
CA GLU A 117 3.23 12.17 2.71
C GLU A 117 2.53 12.14 1.33
N LEU A 118 3.00 11.31 0.41
CA LEU A 118 2.40 11.16 -0.91
C LEU A 118 1.04 10.44 -0.88
N ALA A 119 0.83 9.57 0.11
CA ALA A 119 -0.41 8.85 0.36
C ALA A 119 -1.44 9.67 1.15
N TRP A 120 -1.07 10.82 1.72
CA TRP A 120 -2.03 11.61 2.50
C TRP A 120 -3.19 12.10 1.62
N PRO A 121 -4.46 11.82 1.99
CA PRO A 121 -5.62 12.26 1.23
C PRO A 121 -5.80 13.78 1.33
N THR A 122 -6.27 14.41 0.25
CA THR A 122 -6.72 15.81 0.31
C THR A 122 -8.07 15.90 1.00
N GLU A 123 -8.49 17.10 1.44
CA GLU A 123 -9.80 17.29 2.11
C GLU A 123 -10.99 16.80 1.28
N GLN A 124 -10.92 16.88 -0.05
CA GLN A 124 -11.96 16.35 -0.95
C GLN A 124 -12.05 14.82 -0.96
N GLN A 125 -11.01 14.14 -0.47
CA GLN A 125 -10.87 12.69 -0.40
C GLN A 125 -11.14 12.14 1.01
N LYS A 126 -11.40 13.04 1.98
CA LYS A 126 -11.79 12.73 3.36
C LYS A 126 -13.31 12.97 3.51
N LYS A 127 -14.03 12.09 4.21
CA LYS A 127 -15.41 12.33 4.68
C LYS A 127 -15.62 11.75 6.09
#